data_AF-A0A0A7GD84-F1
#
_entry.id   AF-A0A0A7GD84-F1
#
_cell.length_a   1.000
_cell.length_b   1.000
_cell.length_c   1.000
_cell.angle_alpha   90.00
_cell.angle_beta   90.00
_cell.angle_gamma   90.00
#
_symmetry.space_group_name_H-M   'P 1'
#
loop_
_entity.id
_entity.type
_entity.pdbx_description
1 polymer ?
#
loop_
_entity_poly.entity_id
_entity_poly.type
_entity_poly.pdbx_seq_one_letter_code
_entity_poly.pdbx_strand_id
1 'polypeptide(L)' 'MSLEEDLKKETLKWLEKIENIDFEGDNHFVENIKAYISDSKYFLEINDLIRAFECVVWAWAWLEIGKEYGFVRWLDESV' A
#
# COMPACT_ATOMS: atom_id res chain seq x y z
N MET A 1 17.78 12.35 -11.30
CA MET A 1 17.25 11.32 -10.41
C MET A 1 17.85 10.00 -10.82
N SER A 2 18.40 9.27 -9.85
CA SER A 2 18.79 7.87 -10.04
C SER A 2 17.58 6.96 -9.86
N LEU A 3 17.65 5.73 -10.37
CA LEU A 3 16.61 4.72 -10.15
C LEU A 3 16.36 4.47 -8.65
N GLU A 4 17.42 4.51 -7.84
CA GLU A 4 17.33 4.35 -6.38
C GLU A 4 16.52 5.48 -5.73
N GLU A 5 16.80 6.74 -6.11
CA GLU A 5 16.07 7.91 -5.63
C GLU A 5 14.59 7.84 -6.04
N ASP A 6 14.32 7.42 -7.29
CA ASP A 6 12.97 7.29 -7.82
C ASP A 6 12.16 6.21 -7.08
N LEU A 7 12.74 5.02 -6.88
CA LEU A 7 12.10 3.93 -6.13
C LEU A 7 11.78 4.36 -4.70
N LYS A 8 12.74 4.98 -4.00
CA LYS A 8 12.53 5.46 -2.64
C LYS A 8 11.43 6.51 -2.56
N LYS A 9 11.44 7.48 -3.48
CA LYS A 9 10.46 8.57 -3.54
C LYS A 9 9.05 8.05 -3.82
N GLU A 10 8.88 7.17 -4.82
CA GLU A 10 7.56 6.64 -5.14
C GLU A 10 7.07 5.68 -4.05
N THR A 11 7.94 4.86 -3.45
CA THR A 11 7.56 4.00 -2.31
C THR A 11 7.01 4.84 -1.16
N LEU A 12 7.74 5.86 -0.71
CA LEU A 12 7.31 6.75 0.38
C LEU A 12 5.97 7.44 0.08
N LYS A 13 5.83 7.99 -1.12
CA LYS A 13 4.61 8.68 -1.56
C LYS A 13 3.39 7.76 -1.54
N TRP A 14 3.50 6.54 -2.05
CA TRP A 14 2.36 5.62 -2.12
C TRP A 14 2.06 4.97 -0.76
N LEU A 15 3.08 4.79 0.08
CA LEU A 15 2.94 4.29 1.43
C LEU A 15 2.23 5.33 2.32
N GLU A 16 2.65 6.59 2.26
CA GLU A 16 1.99 7.69 2.97
C GLU A 16 0.52 7.82 2.55
N LYS A 17 0.22 7.72 1.25
CA LYS A 17 -1.17 7.80 0.78
C LYS A 17 -2.04 6.66 1.30
N ILE A 18 -1.58 5.41 1.26
CA ILE A 18 -2.41 4.27 1.68
C ILE A 18 -2.62 4.23 3.19
N GLU A 19 -1.65 4.72 3.97
CA GLU A 19 -1.78 4.84 5.43
C GLU A 19 -2.81 5.88 5.87
N ASN A 20 -3.10 6.87 5.02
CA ASN A 20 -4.09 7.90 5.28
C ASN A 20 -5.50 7.50 4.78
N ILE A 21 -5.69 6.28 4.27
CA ILE A 21 -7.00 5.77 3.86
C ILE A 21 -7.56 4.91 4.99
N ASP A 22 -8.69 5.33 5.55
CA ASP A 22 -9.50 4.47 6.38
C ASP A 22 -10.36 3.55 5.49
N PHE A 23 -10.24 2.25 5.68
CA PHE A 23 -11.00 1.25 4.94
C PHE A 23 -11.41 0.08 5.83
N GLU A 24 -12.51 -0.56 5.45
CA GLU A 24 -13.00 -1.80 6.07
C GLU A 24 -13.58 -2.73 5.01
N GLY A 25 -13.83 -3.98 5.38
CA GLY A 25 -14.42 -4.97 4.48
C GLY A 25 -14.10 -6.39 4.89
N ASP A 26 -13.99 -7.26 3.89
CA ASP A 26 -13.59 -8.65 4.05
C ASP A 26 -12.26 -8.77 4.80
N ASN A 27 -12.23 -9.65 5.81
CA ASN A 27 -11.08 -9.79 6.69
C ASN A 27 -9.80 -10.19 5.93
N HIS A 28 -9.90 -11.07 4.92
CA HIS A 28 -8.72 -11.51 4.18
C HIS A 28 -8.16 -10.38 3.32
N PHE A 29 -9.01 -9.56 2.70
CA PHE A 29 -8.56 -8.36 1.99
C PHE A 29 -7.89 -7.38 2.94
N VAL A 30 -8.53 -7.06 4.07
CA VAL A 30 -8.00 -6.10 5.05
C VAL A 30 -6.66 -6.57 5.64
N GLU A 31 -6.55 -7.84 6.01
CA GLU A 31 -5.33 -8.44 6.53
C GLU A 31 -4.19 -8.39 5.50
N ASN A 32 -4.47 -8.75 4.24
CA ASN A 32 -3.47 -8.71 3.17
C ASN A 32 -2.99 -7.28 2.90
N ILE A 33 -3.88 -6.30 2.81
CA ILE A 33 -3.51 -4.89 2.61
C ILE A 33 -2.57 -4.43 3.73
N LYS A 34 -2.95 -4.70 4.99
CA LYS A 34 -2.13 -4.34 6.16
C LYS A 34 -0.79 -5.07 6.21
N ALA A 35 -0.76 -6.35 5.82
CA ALA A 35 0.46 -7.13 5.73
C ALA A 35 1.44 -6.51 4.72
N TYR A 36 0.97 -6.19 3.50
CA TYR A 36 1.82 -5.57 2.48
C TYR A 36 2.27 -4.14 2.83
N ILE A 37 1.46 -3.35 3.55
CA ILE A 37 1.90 -2.06 4.11
C ILE A 37 3.04 -2.28 5.11
N SER A 38 2.89 -3.23 6.03
CA SER A 38 3.92 -3.58 7.02
C SER A 38 5.21 -4.07 6.36
N ASP A 39 5.11 -4.94 5.36
CA ASP A 39 6.26 -5.45 4.63
C ASP A 39 6.97 -4.35 3.84
N SER A 40 6.23 -3.44 3.21
CA SER A 40 6.81 -2.29 2.51
C SER A 40 7.61 -1.40 3.46
N LYS A 41 7.09 -1.11 4.66
CA LYS A 41 7.81 -0.39 5.72
C LYS A 41 9.09 -1.09 6.11
N TYR A 42 9.03 -2.40 6.36
CA TYR A 42 10.18 -3.20 6.75
C TYR A 42 11.27 -3.19 5.66
N PHE A 43 10.90 -3.46 4.41
CA PHE A 43 11.86 -3.48 3.30
C PHE A 43 12.46 -2.09 3.03
N LEU A 44 11.67 -1.03 3.21
CA LEU A 44 12.16 0.34 3.09
C LEU A 44 13.20 0.66 4.18
N GLU A 45 12.96 0.24 5.42
CA GLU A 45 13.88 0.45 6.56
C GLU A 45 15.24 -0.21 6.32
N ILE A 46 15.26 -1.43 5.77
CA ILE A 46 16.51 -2.15 5.45
C ILE A 46 17.10 -1.79 4.07
N ASN A 47 16.58 -0.75 3.42
CA ASN A 47 16.99 -0.25 2.10
C ASN A 47 16.85 -1.27 0.95
N ASP A 48 15.93 -2.23 1.07
CA ASP A 48 15.53 -3.11 -0.02
C ASP A 48 14.41 -2.46 -0.83
N LEU A 49 14.79 -1.52 -1.69
CA LEU A 49 13.85 -0.66 -2.39
C LEU A 49 12.98 -1.40 -3.42
N ILE A 50 13.46 -2.52 -3.96
CA ILE A 50 12.69 -3.32 -4.92
C ILE A 50 11.51 -3.97 -4.19
N ARG A 51 11.77 -4.67 -3.08
CA ARG A 51 10.71 -5.33 -2.31
C ARG A 51 9.82 -4.31 -1.61
N ALA A 52 10.37 -3.19 -1.15
CA ALA A 52 9.56 -2.10 -0.58
C ALA A 52 8.54 -1.55 -1.59
N PHE A 53 8.98 -1.29 -2.82
CA PHE A 53 8.12 -0.81 -3.90
C PHE A 53 7.10 -1.87 -4.34
N GLU A 54 7.53 -3.13 -4.47
CA GLU A 54 6.65 -4.26 -4.79
C GLU A 54 5.53 -4.40 -3.77
N CYS A 55 5.85 -4.40 -2.47
CA CYS A 55 4.85 -4.55 -1.41
C CYS A 55 3.83 -3.40 -1.40
N VAL A 56 4.26 -2.14 -1.58
CA VAL A 56 3.28 -1.04 -1.61
C VAL A 56 2.36 -1.13 -2.83
N VAL A 57 2.87 -1.57 -3.99
CA VAL A 57 2.04 -1.82 -5.18
C VAL A 57 1.02 -2.93 -4.91
N TRP A 58 1.42 -4.02 -4.25
CA TRP A 58 0.50 -5.10 -3.87
C TRP A 58 -0.56 -4.64 -2.86
N ALA A 59 -0.20 -3.81 -1.87
CA ALA A 59 -1.16 -3.25 -0.94
C ALA A 59 -2.23 -2.43 -1.67
N TRP A 60 -1.83 -1.58 -2.61
CA TRP A 60 -2.74 -0.82 -3.46
C TRP A 60 -3.59 -1.69 -4.37
N ALA A 61 -3.02 -2.74 -4.96
CA ALA A 61 -3.76 -3.66 -5.81
C ALA A 61 -4.90 -4.36 -5.04
N TRP A 62 -4.61 -4.87 -3.83
CA TRP A 62 -5.63 -5.47 -2.97
C TRP A 62 -6.72 -4.47 -2.56
N LEU A 63 -6.33 -3.23 -2.22
CA LEU A 63 -7.28 -2.18 -1.85
C LEU A 63 -8.19 -1.79 -3.02
N GLU A 64 -7.64 -1.47 -4.18
CA GLU A 64 -8.40 -0.97 -5.34
C GLU A 64 -9.25 -2.07 -5.98
N ILE A 65 -8.70 -3.29 -6.16
CA ILE A 65 -9.47 -4.43 -6.67
C ILE A 65 -10.55 -4.80 -5.66
N GLY A 66 -10.21 -4.84 -4.37
CA GLY A 66 -11.19 -5.12 -3.34
C GLY A 66 -12.32 -4.10 -3.34
N LYS A 67 -12.02 -2.81 -3.56
CA LYS A 67 -13.02 -1.74 -3.67
C LYS A 67 -13.92 -1.91 -4.88
N GLU A 68 -13.33 -2.11 -6.05
CA GLU A 68 -14.05 -2.29 -7.32
C GLU A 68 -15.06 -3.44 -7.26
N TYR A 69 -14.68 -4.55 -6.62
CA TYR A 69 -15.53 -5.75 -6.51
C TYR A 69 -16.34 -5.82 -5.20
N GLY A 70 -16.32 -4.77 -4.38
CA GLY A 70 -17.14 -4.66 -3.17
C GLY A 70 -16.68 -5.50 -1.97
N PHE A 71 -15.44 -5.98 -1.98
CA PHE A 71 -14.81 -6.65 -0.83
C PHE A 71 -14.33 -5.67 0.23
N VAL A 72 -13.94 -4.44 -0.15
CA VAL A 72 -13.59 -3.36 0.78
C VAL A 72 -14.27 -2.06 0.40
N ARG A 73 -14.39 -1.13 1.35
CA ARG A 73 -14.91 0.22 1.13
C ARG A 73 -14.06 1.23 1.88
N TRP A 74 -13.97 2.45 1.35
CA TRP A 74 -13.36 3.57 2.05
C TRP A 74 -14.37 4.15 3.03
N LEU A 75 -13.89 4.55 4.20
CA LEU A 75 -14.72 5.11 5.26
C LEU A 75 -14.86 6.64 5.14
N ASP A 76 -13.97 7.28 4.39
CA ASP A 76 -14.08 8.70 4.07
C ASP A 76 -14.22 8.89 2.55
N GLU A 77 -15.45 9.10 2.10
CA GLU A 77 -15.79 9.37 0.69
C GLU A 77 -15.66 10.86 0.32
N SER A 78 -15.09 11.70 1.19
CA SER A 78 -15.04 13.16 0.99
C SER A 78 -13.89 13.68 0.10
N VAL A 79 -13.30 12.82 -0.74
CA VAL A 79 -12.31 13.21 -1.77
C VAL A 79 -12.95 13.32 -3.15
#